data_AF-A0A061A651-F1
#
_entry.id   AF-A0A061A651-F1
#
_cell.length_a   1.000
_cell.length_b   1.000
_cell.length_c   1.000
_cell.angle_alpha   90.00
_cell.angle_beta   90.00
_cell.angle_gamma   90.00
#
_symmetry.space_group_name_H-M   'P 1'
#
loop_
_entity.id
_entity.type
_entity.pdbx_description
1 polymer ?
#
loop_
_entity_poly.entity_id
_entity_poly.type
_entity_poly.pdbx_seq_one_letter_code
_entity_poly.pdbx_strand_id
1 'polypeptide(L)'
;YVCFLGPAQGHSPELCVALRTLVLPDCQDDELALCQQFDQPDQNRKWREGVIKSSFNYLLLDPRVTKNLPYRSHSMSPIDCFQTFISAIFYVGKGKRSRPYSHLYEALDYHRGDKTSKKLCSKVQHILQVWKAEQGVISLHCFQNVIPVEAYTREAVMVDAIGE
;
A
#
# COMPACT_ATOMS: atom_id res chain seq x y z
N TYR A 1 5.09 28.37 6.92
CA TYR A 1 4.29 27.53 7.83
C TYR A 1 4.86 26.13 7.82
N VAL A 2 5.74 25.84 8.78
CA VAL A 2 6.34 24.51 8.97
C VAL A 2 5.78 24.03 10.30
N CYS A 3 4.79 23.15 10.28
CA CYS A 3 4.31 22.49 11.50
C CYS A 3 5.14 21.23 11.73
N PHE A 4 6.09 21.32 12.67
CA PHE A 4 6.60 20.17 13.40
C PHE A 4 5.64 19.86 14.55
N LEU A 5 5.05 18.66 14.55
CA LEU A 5 4.45 18.01 15.70
C LEU A 5 4.84 16.52 15.60
N GLY A 6 5.55 15.98 16.61
CA GLY A 6 5.74 14.53 16.75
C GLY A 6 4.63 13.90 17.62
N PRO A 7 4.74 12.62 18.01
CA PRO A 7 5.16 11.45 17.25
C PRO A 7 3.91 10.64 16.82
N ALA A 8 3.60 10.63 15.53
CA ALA A 8 2.81 9.62 14.84
C ALA A 8 3.41 9.56 13.43
N GLN A 9 3.65 8.35 12.93
CA GLN A 9 4.44 8.06 11.72
C GLN A 9 4.21 9.07 10.59
N GLY A 10 5.24 9.86 10.28
CA GLY A 10 5.31 10.64 9.05
C GLY A 10 5.97 9.82 7.95
N HIS A 11 5.85 10.27 6.71
CA HIS A 11 6.61 9.72 5.59
C HIS A 11 8.11 9.67 5.91
N SER A 12 8.83 8.68 5.36
CA SER A 12 10.28 8.64 5.50
C SER A 12 10.94 9.92 4.97
N PRO A 13 12.17 10.25 5.43
CA PRO A 13 12.90 11.41 4.93
C PRO A 13 13.02 11.44 3.40
N GLU A 14 13.25 10.28 2.79
CA GLU A 14 13.38 10.11 1.34
C GLU A 14 12.05 10.39 0.64
N LEU A 15 10.95 9.83 1.12
CA LEU A 15 9.63 10.10 0.56
C LEU A 15 9.24 11.58 0.75
N CYS A 16 9.58 12.19 1.88
CA CYS A 16 9.39 13.62 2.11
C CYS A 16 10.13 14.49 1.07
N VAL A 17 11.36 14.13 0.69
CA VAL A 17 12.11 14.83 -0.36
C VAL A 17 11.46 14.61 -1.73
N ALA A 18 11.10 13.37 -2.05
CA ALA A 18 10.43 13.02 -3.31
C ALA A 18 9.09 13.76 -3.47
N LEU A 19 8.30 13.88 -2.41
CA LEU A 19 7.02 14.62 -2.43
C LEU A 19 7.18 16.12 -2.68
N ARG A 20 8.36 16.70 -2.40
CA ARG A 20 8.64 18.13 -2.63
C ARG A 20 9.35 18.42 -3.95
N THR A 21 10.13 17.47 -4.45
CA THR A 21 11.07 17.71 -5.55
C THR A 21 10.86 16.79 -6.75
N LEU A 22 10.06 15.72 -6.57
CA LEU A 22 9.94 14.60 -7.49
C LEU A 22 11.27 13.85 -7.76
N VAL A 23 12.32 14.15 -6.97
CA VAL A 23 13.59 13.43 -7.04
C VAL A 23 13.48 12.18 -6.19
N LEU A 24 13.45 11.03 -6.85
CA LEU A 24 13.53 9.72 -6.19
C LEU A 24 15.00 9.40 -5.88
N PRO A 25 15.29 8.77 -4.73
CA PRO A 25 16.63 8.24 -4.48
C PRO A 25 16.97 7.20 -5.55
N ASP A 26 18.23 7.16 -5.97
CA ASP A 26 18.71 6.04 -6.76
C ASP A 26 18.81 4.81 -5.86
N CYS A 27 17.83 3.91 -6.01
CA CYS A 27 17.71 2.68 -5.24
C CYS A 27 17.91 1.43 -6.11
N GLN A 28 18.48 1.56 -7.31
CA GLN A 28 18.58 0.45 -8.24
C GLN A 28 19.45 -0.70 -7.68
N ASP A 29 20.58 -0.36 -7.06
CA ASP A 29 21.47 -1.36 -6.45
C ASP A 29 20.84 -2.02 -5.22
N ASP A 30 20.13 -1.25 -4.39
CA ASP A 30 19.42 -1.77 -3.22
C ASP A 30 18.27 -2.70 -3.61
N GLU A 31 17.49 -2.33 -4.63
CA GLU A 31 16.41 -3.17 -5.20
C GLU A 31 16.98 -4.46 -5.79
N LEU A 32 18.12 -4.38 -6.50
CA LEU A 32 18.77 -5.56 -7.05
C LEU A 32 19.28 -6.48 -5.93
N ALA A 33 19.93 -5.92 -4.90
CA ALA A 33 20.42 -6.69 -3.76
C ALA A 33 19.28 -7.40 -3.02
N LEU A 34 18.15 -6.71 -2.83
CA LEU A 34 16.93 -7.29 -2.26
C LEU A 34 16.41 -8.45 -3.11
N CYS A 35 16.26 -8.27 -4.41
CA CYS A 35 15.76 -9.31 -5.31
C CYS A 35 16.68 -10.54 -5.33
N GLN A 36 18.01 -10.33 -5.40
CA GLN A 36 19.00 -11.40 -5.42
C GLN A 36 18.93 -12.28 -4.17
N GLN A 37 18.60 -11.70 -3.01
CA GLN A 37 18.44 -12.45 -1.76
C GLN A 37 17.33 -13.53 -1.84
N PHE A 38 16.33 -13.32 -2.70
CA PHE A 38 15.14 -14.17 -2.80
C PHE A 38 14.99 -14.89 -4.14
N ASP A 39 15.81 -14.56 -5.14
CA ASP A 39 15.78 -15.18 -6.46
C ASP A 39 16.22 -16.64 -6.45
N GLN A 40 17.23 -16.96 -5.64
CA GLN A 40 17.68 -18.32 -5.39
C GLN A 40 17.62 -18.61 -3.88
N PRO A 41 16.42 -18.88 -3.34
CA PRO A 41 16.28 -19.12 -1.91
C PRO A 41 17.03 -20.39 -1.53
N ASP A 42 17.96 -20.28 -0.58
CA ASP A 42 18.69 -21.42 -0.04
C ASP A 42 17.71 -22.50 0.43
N GLN A 43 17.78 -23.68 -0.19
CA GLN A 43 16.87 -24.79 0.08
C GLN A 43 17.09 -25.41 1.46
N ASN A 44 18.28 -25.21 2.05
CA ASN A 44 18.61 -25.67 3.40
C ASN A 44 18.10 -24.72 4.48
N ARG A 45 17.72 -23.50 4.11
CA ARG A 45 17.13 -22.50 5.01
C ARG A 45 15.61 -22.70 5.10
N LYS A 46 15.08 -22.62 6.31
CA LYS A 46 13.62 -22.55 6.53
C LYS A 46 13.10 -21.15 6.17
N TRP A 47 12.30 -21.08 5.12
CA TRP A 47 11.62 -19.86 4.69
C TRP A 47 10.20 -19.80 5.24
N ARG A 48 9.85 -18.69 5.89
CA ARG A 48 8.49 -18.46 6.42
C ARG A 48 7.48 -18.52 5.26
N GLU A 49 6.47 -19.37 5.41
CA GLU A 49 5.43 -19.64 4.40
C GLU A 49 5.95 -20.25 3.08
N GLY A 50 7.19 -20.74 3.06
CA GLY A 50 7.80 -21.46 1.94
C GLY A 50 8.40 -20.57 0.85
N VAL A 51 8.75 -21.20 -0.27
CA VAL A 51 9.45 -20.57 -1.40
C VAL A 51 8.62 -20.49 -2.68
N ILE A 52 7.32 -20.84 -2.61
CA ILE A 52 6.44 -20.78 -3.77
C ILE A 52 6.15 -19.31 -4.11
N LYS A 53 6.56 -18.90 -5.31
CA LYS A 53 6.32 -17.58 -5.93
C LYS A 53 4.82 -17.35 -6.23
N SER A 54 4.05 -17.13 -5.17
CA SER A 54 2.58 -17.00 -5.19
C SER A 54 2.07 -15.81 -4.36
N SER A 55 2.99 -14.94 -3.95
CA SER A 55 2.68 -13.72 -3.21
C SER A 55 2.85 -12.50 -4.11
N PHE A 56 2.26 -11.39 -3.67
CA PHE A 56 2.38 -10.08 -4.28
C PHE A 56 2.13 -9.02 -3.20
N ASN A 57 2.39 -7.76 -3.51
CA ASN A 57 1.95 -6.64 -2.69
C ASN A 57 0.76 -5.94 -3.33
N TYR A 58 -0.06 -5.29 -2.51
CA TYR A 58 -1.16 -4.50 -3.00
C TYR A 58 -1.38 -3.27 -2.13
N LEU A 59 -1.92 -2.25 -2.77
CA LEU A 59 -2.31 -1.00 -2.16
C LEU A 59 -3.82 -0.86 -2.28
N LEU A 60 -4.48 -0.37 -1.23
CA LEU A 60 -5.85 0.14 -1.35
C LEU A 60 -5.81 1.66 -1.41
N LEU A 61 -6.44 2.22 -2.44
CA LEU A 61 -6.49 3.65 -2.68
C LEU A 61 -7.91 4.19 -2.53
N ASP A 62 -8.00 5.40 -1.99
CA ASP A 62 -9.25 6.15 -1.84
C ASP A 62 -9.60 6.87 -3.15
N PRO A 63 -10.68 6.45 -3.84
CA PRO A 63 -11.12 7.10 -5.08
C PRO A 63 -11.54 8.57 -4.88
N ARG A 64 -11.95 8.96 -3.67
CA ARG A 64 -12.35 10.34 -3.33
C ARG A 64 -11.14 11.28 -3.29
N VAL A 65 -9.94 10.72 -3.07
CA VAL A 65 -8.66 11.43 -3.13
C VAL A 65 -8.08 11.39 -4.54
N THR A 66 -8.02 10.21 -5.18
CA THR A 66 -7.47 10.11 -6.54
C THR A 66 -8.26 10.93 -7.55
N LYS A 67 -9.59 10.99 -7.40
CA LYS A 67 -10.53 11.72 -8.27
C LYS A 67 -10.29 11.42 -9.75
N ASN A 68 -10.25 10.13 -10.08
CA ASN A 68 -9.91 9.63 -11.42
C ASN A 68 -8.55 10.18 -11.91
N LEU A 69 -7.51 9.98 -11.09
CA LEU A 69 -6.17 10.51 -11.33
C LEU A 69 -5.64 10.25 -12.76
N PRO A 70 -5.80 9.05 -13.35
CA PRO A 70 -5.34 8.79 -14.72
C PRO A 70 -5.98 9.71 -15.78
N TYR A 71 -7.21 10.15 -15.55
CA TYR A 71 -7.88 11.09 -16.46
C TYR A 71 -7.33 12.52 -16.29
N ARG A 72 -7.25 13.00 -15.04
CA ARG A 72 -6.85 14.39 -14.74
C ARG A 72 -5.34 14.64 -14.76
N SER A 73 -4.50 13.62 -14.75
CA SER A 73 -3.04 13.76 -14.77
C SER A 73 -2.54 14.59 -15.96
N HIS A 74 -3.26 14.56 -17.08
CA HIS A 74 -2.94 15.33 -18.30
C HIS A 74 -2.93 16.86 -18.09
N SER A 75 -3.66 17.37 -17.09
CA SER A 75 -3.75 18.80 -16.77
C SER A 75 -3.09 19.16 -15.43
N MET A 76 -2.32 18.25 -14.87
CA MET A 76 -1.66 18.41 -13.58
C MET A 76 -0.14 18.40 -13.73
N SER A 77 0.55 19.01 -12.78
CA SER A 77 1.99 18.82 -12.68
C SER A 77 2.32 17.37 -12.26
N PRO A 78 3.47 16.81 -12.67
CA PRO A 78 3.90 15.49 -12.22
C PRO A 78 4.01 15.37 -10.69
N ILE A 79 4.40 16.45 -10.00
CA ILE A 79 4.48 16.49 -8.54
C ILE A 79 3.10 16.41 -7.87
N ASP A 80 2.09 17.12 -8.39
CA ASP A 80 0.72 17.03 -7.87
C ASP A 80 0.13 15.63 -8.11
N CYS A 81 0.47 15.01 -9.24
CA CYS A 81 0.09 13.63 -9.53
C CYS A 81 0.67 12.68 -8.49
N PHE A 82 1.98 12.80 -8.22
CA PHE A 82 2.67 11.96 -7.25
C PHE A 82 2.15 12.16 -5.82
N GLN A 83 1.99 13.41 -5.39
CA GLN A 83 1.41 13.74 -4.07
C GLN A 83 -0.01 13.20 -3.91
N THR A 84 -0.85 13.32 -4.95
CA THR A 84 -2.20 12.73 -4.92
C THR A 84 -2.10 11.21 -4.77
N PHE A 85 -1.27 10.56 -5.58
CA PHE A 85 -1.12 9.10 -5.55
C PHE A 85 -0.74 8.61 -4.15
N ILE A 86 0.28 9.20 -3.54
CA ILE A 86 0.72 8.87 -2.18
C ILE A 86 -0.39 9.14 -1.16
N SER A 87 -1.02 10.32 -1.23
CA SER A 87 -2.10 10.70 -0.30
C SER A 87 -3.36 9.83 -0.42
N ALA A 88 -3.55 9.13 -1.54
CA ALA A 88 -4.69 8.27 -1.75
C ALA A 88 -4.51 6.87 -1.14
N ILE A 89 -3.27 6.44 -0.89
CA ILE A 89 -3.00 5.12 -0.29
C ILE A 89 -3.42 5.18 1.17
N PHE A 90 -4.33 4.29 1.57
CA PHE A 90 -4.78 4.14 2.96
C PHE A 90 -4.52 2.74 3.53
N TYR A 91 -3.86 1.89 2.73
CA TYR A 91 -3.44 0.57 3.16
C TYR A 91 -2.39 -0.01 2.22
N VAL A 92 -1.33 -0.56 2.82
CA VAL A 92 -0.33 -1.41 2.18
C VAL A 92 -0.49 -2.83 2.72
N GLY A 93 -0.45 -3.83 1.83
CA GLY A 93 -0.56 -5.22 2.25
C GLY A 93 0.21 -6.21 1.39
N LYS A 94 0.55 -7.35 1.98
CA LYS A 94 0.92 -8.57 1.26
C LYS A 94 -0.32 -9.42 0.92
N GLY A 95 -0.42 -9.83 -0.34
CA GLY A 95 -1.50 -10.65 -0.88
C GLY A 95 -1.08 -12.07 -1.24
N LYS A 96 -2.06 -12.98 -1.18
CA LYS A 96 -2.07 -14.29 -1.83
C LYS A 96 -3.54 -14.67 -2.09
N ARG A 97 -3.87 -15.16 -3.29
CA ARG A 97 -5.25 -15.52 -3.68
C ARG A 97 -6.24 -14.39 -3.35
N SER A 98 -7.27 -14.67 -2.56
CA SER A 98 -8.35 -13.74 -2.19
C SER A 98 -7.99 -12.72 -1.09
N ARG A 99 -6.75 -12.73 -0.56
CA ARG A 99 -6.35 -11.84 0.53
C ARG A 99 -6.63 -10.34 0.30
N PRO A 100 -6.48 -9.75 -0.89
CA PRO A 100 -6.80 -8.34 -1.11
C PRO A 100 -8.24 -7.97 -0.78
N TYR A 101 -9.16 -8.94 -0.91
CA TYR A 101 -10.58 -8.73 -0.67
C TYR A 101 -10.99 -8.96 0.79
N SER A 102 -10.08 -9.41 1.67
CA SER A 102 -10.42 -9.77 3.06
C SER A 102 -11.06 -8.61 3.82
N HIS A 103 -10.48 -7.41 3.73
CA HIS A 103 -11.01 -6.22 4.40
C HIS A 103 -12.29 -5.70 3.75
N LEU A 104 -12.46 -5.92 2.45
CA LEU A 104 -13.67 -5.57 1.72
C LEU A 104 -14.83 -6.49 2.14
N TYR A 105 -14.59 -7.80 2.27
CA TYR A 105 -15.61 -8.72 2.79
C TYR A 105 -15.98 -8.41 4.23
N GLU A 106 -14.99 -8.09 5.08
CA GLU A 106 -15.29 -7.66 6.45
C GLU A 106 -16.15 -6.39 6.47
N ALA A 107 -15.83 -5.39 5.65
CA ALA A 107 -16.65 -4.19 5.51
C ALA A 107 -18.06 -4.50 4.99
N LEU A 108 -18.19 -5.48 4.07
CA LEU A 108 -19.48 -5.91 3.54
C LEU A 108 -20.39 -6.49 4.63
N ASP A 109 -19.84 -7.28 5.55
CA ASP A 109 -20.60 -7.81 6.69
C ASP A 109 -21.20 -6.66 7.54
N TYR A 110 -20.44 -5.60 7.79
CA TYR A 110 -20.96 -4.42 8.50
C TYR A 110 -21.97 -3.62 7.68
N HIS A 111 -21.72 -3.47 6.37
CA HIS A 111 -22.61 -2.73 5.47
C HIS A 111 -24.00 -3.39 5.36
N ARG A 112 -24.05 -4.73 5.37
CA ARG A 112 -25.30 -5.52 5.36
C ARG A 112 -26.00 -5.58 6.72
N GLY A 113 -25.28 -5.26 7.81
CA GLY A 113 -25.76 -5.43 9.17
C GLY A 113 -25.54 -6.84 9.75
N ASP A 114 -24.80 -7.69 9.05
CA ASP A 114 -24.45 -9.05 9.49
C ASP A 114 -23.45 -9.04 10.66
N LYS A 115 -22.67 -7.97 10.80
CA LYS A 115 -21.83 -7.68 11.96
C LYS A 115 -22.24 -6.38 12.64
N THR A 116 -22.27 -6.43 13.97
CA THR A 116 -22.48 -5.25 14.82
C THR A 116 -21.35 -5.15 15.83
N SER A 117 -20.34 -4.35 15.52
CA SER A 117 -19.24 -4.01 16.44
C SER A 117 -19.22 -2.51 16.66
N LYS A 118 -19.03 -2.09 17.91
CA LYS A 118 -18.86 -0.68 18.24
C LYS A 118 -17.47 -0.15 17.89
N LYS A 119 -16.48 -1.02 17.66
CA LYS A 119 -15.10 -0.65 17.35
C LYS A 119 -14.64 -1.34 16.08
N LEU A 120 -14.68 -0.60 14.98
CA LEU A 120 -14.10 -1.00 13.70
C LEU A 120 -12.61 -0.72 13.70
N CYS A 121 -11.82 -1.51 12.98
CA CYS A 121 -10.46 -1.12 12.66
C CYS A 121 -10.48 0.04 11.66
N SER A 122 -9.43 0.87 11.65
CA SER A 122 -9.33 2.06 10.79
C SER A 122 -9.56 1.73 9.31
N LYS A 123 -9.03 0.60 8.84
CA LYS A 123 -9.10 0.14 7.45
C LYS A 123 -10.53 -0.17 7.00
N VAL A 124 -11.28 -0.93 7.80
CA VAL A 124 -12.69 -1.25 7.53
C VAL A 124 -13.55 0.01 7.61
N GLN A 125 -13.31 0.88 8.59
CA GLN A 125 -13.98 2.17 8.68
C GLN A 125 -13.75 3.03 7.43
N HIS A 126 -12.52 3.07 6.91
CA HIS A 126 -12.18 3.81 5.69
C HIS A 126 -12.92 3.26 4.47
N ILE A 127 -12.95 1.93 4.29
CA ILE A 127 -13.71 1.26 3.22
C ILE A 127 -15.20 1.64 3.27
N LEU A 128 -15.82 1.56 4.45
CA LEU A 128 -17.22 1.94 4.62
C LEU A 128 -17.49 3.42 4.29
N GLN A 129 -16.55 4.31 4.60
CA GLN A 129 -16.66 5.73 4.24
C GLN A 129 -16.56 5.96 2.73
N VAL A 130 -15.71 5.20 2.03
CA VAL A 130 -15.62 5.23 0.56
C VAL A 130 -16.94 4.77 -0.05
N TRP A 131 -17.50 3.67 0.44
CA TRP A 131 -18.79 3.16 -0.06
C TRP A 131 -19.97 4.08 0.27
N LYS A 132 -19.96 4.74 1.43
CA LYS A 132 -20.96 5.77 1.78
C LYS A 132 -20.96 6.95 0.79
N ALA A 133 -19.83 7.22 0.15
CA ALA A 133 -19.72 8.23 -0.90
C ALA A 133 -20.04 7.68 -2.30
N GLU A 134 -20.65 6.48 -2.39
CA GLU A 134 -21.04 5.81 -3.63
C GLU A 134 -19.85 5.50 -4.57
N GLN A 135 -18.67 5.29 -3.99
CA GLN A 135 -17.46 4.93 -4.74
C GLN A 135 -16.92 3.57 -4.30
N GLY A 136 -16.17 2.91 -5.20
CA GLY A 136 -15.50 1.65 -4.93
C GLY A 136 -14.02 1.85 -4.62
N VAL A 137 -13.53 1.19 -3.57
CA VAL A 137 -12.09 1.15 -3.23
C VAL A 137 -11.29 0.62 -4.41
N ILE A 138 -10.16 1.27 -4.71
CA ILE A 138 -9.25 0.84 -5.78
C ILE A 138 -8.24 -0.14 -5.17
N SER A 139 -8.12 -1.34 -5.75
CA SER A 139 -7.08 -2.33 -5.38
C SER A 139 -6.00 -2.36 -6.45
N LEU A 140 -4.81 -1.85 -6.14
CA LEU A 140 -3.66 -1.84 -7.04
C LEU A 140 -2.68 -2.94 -6.64
N HIS A 141 -2.39 -3.87 -7.54
CA HIS A 141 -1.44 -4.97 -7.29
C HIS A 141 -0.06 -4.65 -7.88
N CYS A 142 1.00 -4.89 -7.11
CA CYS A 142 2.39 -4.68 -7.48
C CYS A 142 3.28 -5.86 -7.03
N PHE A 143 4.48 -5.97 -7.61
CA PHE A 143 5.49 -7.00 -7.26
C PHE A 143 4.93 -8.44 -7.27
N GLN A 144 4.38 -8.87 -8.41
CA GLN A 144 3.76 -10.19 -8.55
C GLN A 144 4.79 -11.31 -8.64
N ASN A 145 4.36 -12.54 -8.36
CA ASN A 145 5.18 -13.76 -8.48
C ASN A 145 6.44 -13.75 -7.59
N VAL A 146 6.33 -13.19 -6.39
CA VAL A 146 7.41 -13.19 -5.40
C VAL A 146 7.17 -14.24 -4.31
N ILE A 147 8.23 -14.64 -3.63
CA ILE A 147 8.11 -15.54 -2.49
C ILE A 147 7.51 -14.79 -1.28
N PRO A 148 6.89 -15.49 -0.32
CA PRO A 148 6.22 -14.86 0.81
C PRO A 148 7.08 -13.88 1.64
N VAL A 149 8.36 -14.20 1.84
CA VAL A 149 9.28 -13.36 2.62
C VAL A 149 9.72 -12.10 1.88
N GLU A 150 9.83 -12.16 0.56
CA GLU A 150 10.12 -10.98 -0.25
C GLU A 150 8.93 -10.02 -0.18
N ALA A 151 7.70 -10.54 -0.35
CA ALA A 151 6.50 -9.71 -0.22
C ALA A 151 6.36 -9.06 1.17
N TYR A 152 6.74 -9.77 2.24
CA TYR A 152 6.78 -9.17 3.59
C TYR A 152 7.83 -8.07 3.70
N THR A 153 9.00 -8.25 3.09
CA THR A 153 10.07 -7.26 3.14
C THR A 153 9.65 -6.00 2.38
N ARG A 154 9.08 -6.16 1.19
CA ARG A 154 8.50 -5.06 0.39
C ARG A 154 7.36 -4.36 1.11
N GLU A 155 6.47 -5.11 1.75
CA GLU A 155 5.37 -4.56 2.57
C GLU A 155 5.94 -3.69 3.71
N ALA A 156 6.91 -4.20 4.46
CA ALA A 156 7.52 -3.47 5.55
C ALA A 156 8.20 -2.16 5.09
N VAL A 157 8.95 -2.20 4.00
CA VAL A 157 9.61 -1.02 3.44
C VAL A 157 8.58 0.01 2.95
N MET A 158 7.50 -0.41 2.28
CA MET A 158 6.45 0.50 1.86
C MET A 158 5.69 1.11 3.04
N VAL A 159 5.41 0.34 4.09
CA VAL A 159 4.77 0.83 5.31
C VAL A 159 5.67 1.84 6.03
N ASP A 160 6.96 1.55 6.16
CA ASP A 160 7.94 2.45 6.76
C ASP A 160 8.06 3.77 5.96
N ALA A 161 8.10 3.67 4.64
CA ALA A 161 8.15 4.83 3.75
C ALA A 161 6.90 5.71 3.87
N ILE A 162 5.71 5.11 3.86
CA ILE A 162 4.42 5.84 3.85
C ILE A 162 4.02 6.30 5.25
N GLY A 163 4.40 5.59 6.30
CA GLY A 163 4.06 5.94 7.68
C GLY A 163 2.68 5.45 8.12
N GLU A 164 2.30 4.23 7.75
CA GLU A 164 1.05 3.56 8.19
C GLU A 164 1.19 2.66 9.41
#